data_AF-A0A9D1SC20-F1
#
_entry.id   AF-A0A9D1SC20-F1
#
_cell.length_a   1.000
_cell.length_b   1.000
_cell.length_c   1.000
_cell.angle_alpha   90.00
_cell.angle_beta   90.00
_cell.angle_gamma   90.00
#
_symmetry.space_group_name_H-M   'P 1'
#
loop_
_entity.id
_entity.type
_entity.pdbx_description
1 polymer ?
#
loop_
_entity_poly.entity_id
_entity_poly.type
_entity_poly.pdbx_seq_one_letter_code
_entity_poly.pdbx_strand_id
1 'polypeptide(L)'
;YDDLLLSINDDSENVLFRSIIDGWGEFKKETDFEECITESLRNVLRDESLKKKFESLDVVAPFSVVLVNEDQEPIEDLITIDKDIIFLDDEFIKKMDKELDDFFEKLMSDVK
;
A
#
# COMPACT_ATOMS: atom_id res chain seq x y z
N TYR A 1 13.75 27.88 -5.99
CA TYR A 1 13.63 26.46 -6.33
C TYR A 1 12.89 25.87 -5.15
N ASP A 2 11.64 25.45 -5.37
CA ASP A 2 10.87 24.82 -4.30
C ASP A 2 11.33 23.36 -4.26
N ASP A 3 12.28 23.13 -3.37
CA ASP A 3 12.78 21.80 -3.09
C ASP A 3 11.65 20.96 -2.48
N LEU A 4 11.33 19.83 -3.11
CA LEU A 4 10.27 18.97 -2.63
C LEU A 4 10.73 18.16 -1.42
N LEU A 5 9.93 18.23 -0.36
CA LEU A 5 10.18 17.58 0.92
C LEU A 5 9.43 16.24 0.96
N LEU A 6 10.17 15.14 1.07
CA LEU A 6 9.60 13.85 1.39
C LEU A 6 9.58 13.68 2.92
N SER A 7 8.40 13.41 3.48
CA SER A 7 8.23 13.00 4.88
C SER A 7 7.62 11.61 4.97
N ILE A 8 8.18 10.78 5.84
CA ILE A 8 7.63 9.48 6.21
C ILE A 8 7.11 9.62 7.63
N ASN A 9 5.83 9.31 7.83
CA ASN A 9 5.16 9.39 9.13
C ASN A 9 4.70 8.00 9.57
N ASP A 10 4.52 7.79 10.87
CA ASP A 10 3.80 6.64 11.40
C ASP A 10 2.28 6.85 11.38
N ASP A 11 1.53 5.87 11.89
CA ASP A 11 0.06 5.88 11.99
C ASP A 11 -0.49 6.91 13.00
N SER A 12 0.39 7.44 13.85
CA SER A 12 0.09 8.47 14.85
C SER A 12 0.58 9.86 14.39
N GLU A 13 0.83 10.02 13.10
CA GLU A 13 1.32 11.23 12.44
C GLU A 13 2.69 11.73 12.93
N ASN A 14 3.47 10.90 13.63
CA ASN A 14 4.82 11.27 14.01
C ASN A 14 5.76 11.13 12.82
N VAL A 15 6.58 12.17 12.60
CA VAL A 15 7.58 12.16 11.53
C VAL A 15 8.72 11.20 11.89
N LEU A 16 8.82 10.09 11.16
CA LEU A 16 9.90 9.11 11.28
C LEU A 16 11.15 9.57 10.50
N PHE A 17 10.92 10.16 9.32
CA PHE A 17 12.00 10.61 8.44
C PHE A 17 11.57 11.80 7.60
N ARG A 18 12.52 12.68 7.29
CA ARG A 18 12.31 13.83 6.42
C ARG A 18 13.57 14.14 5.64
N SER A 19 13.45 14.23 4.32
CA SER A 19 14.55 14.62 3.45
C SER A 19 14.05 15.41 2.26
N ILE A 20 14.90 16.30 1.77
CA ILE A 20 14.74 16.92 0.45
C ILE A 20 15.22 15.91 -0.59
N ILE A 21 14.50 15.82 -1.72
CA ILE A 21 14.93 15.03 -2.87
C ILE A 21 15.32 15.99 -4.00
N ASP A 22 16.60 15.99 -4.32
CA ASP A 22 17.16 16.80 -5.39
C ASP A 22 16.53 16.42 -6.75
N GLY A 23 16.22 17.43 -7.57
CA GLY A 23 15.66 17.25 -8.90
C GLY A 23 14.13 17.12 -8.95
N TRP A 24 13.46 16.80 -7.84
CA TRP A 24 11.99 16.71 -7.81
C TRP A 24 11.30 18.06 -8.03
N GLY A 25 11.91 19.17 -7.57
CA GLY A 25 11.36 20.51 -7.79
C GLY A 25 11.29 20.94 -9.27
N GLU A 26 12.15 20.38 -10.13
CA GLU A 26 12.06 20.57 -11.58
C GLU A 26 11.03 19.61 -12.19
N PHE A 27 11.04 18.37 -11.72
CA PHE A 27 10.12 17.31 -12.16
C PHE A 27 8.64 17.63 -11.85
N LYS A 28 8.33 18.37 -10.77
CA LYS A 28 6.97 18.82 -10.43
C LYS A 28 6.28 19.64 -11.53
N LYS A 29 7.06 20.24 -12.45
CA LYS A 29 6.52 21.04 -13.55
C LYS A 29 6.00 20.20 -14.70
N GLU A 30 6.28 18.90 -14.69
CA GLU A 30 5.81 17.94 -15.69
C GLU A 30 4.37 17.52 -15.40
N THR A 31 3.59 17.24 -16.45
CA THR A 31 2.15 16.95 -16.33
C THR A 31 1.84 15.59 -15.72
N ASP A 32 2.80 14.67 -15.76
CA ASP A 32 2.74 13.28 -15.31
C ASP A 32 3.49 13.05 -13.99
N PHE A 33 3.92 14.12 -13.32
CA PHE A 33 4.71 14.06 -12.09
C PHE A 33 4.12 13.10 -11.04
N GLU A 34 2.83 13.24 -10.71
CA GLU A 34 2.17 12.45 -9.67
C GLU A 34 2.13 10.95 -10.02
N GLU A 35 1.88 10.61 -11.29
CA GLU A 35 1.86 9.23 -11.78
C GLU A 35 3.27 8.63 -11.75
N CYS A 36 4.27 9.36 -12.25
CA CYS A 36 5.66 8.91 -12.25
C CYS A 36 6.24 8.74 -10.84
N ILE A 37 5.92 9.64 -9.91
CA ILE A 37 6.34 9.50 -8.50
C ILE A 37 5.67 8.30 -7.86
N THR A 38 4.36 8.13 -8.06
CA THR A 38 3.61 6.99 -7.52
C THR A 38 4.18 5.66 -8.03
N GLU A 39 4.42 5.54 -9.33
CA GLU A 39 5.08 4.36 -9.91
C GLU A 39 6.50 4.14 -9.36
N SER A 40 7.30 5.21 -9.26
CA SER A 40 8.67 5.14 -8.75
C SER A 40 8.71 4.66 -7.31
N LEU A 41 7.86 5.23 -6.45
CA LEU A 41 7.72 4.83 -5.05
C LEU A 41 7.23 3.39 -4.92
N ARG A 42 6.25 2.98 -5.74
CA ARG A 42 5.80 1.58 -5.80
C ARG A 42 6.93 0.64 -6.18
N ASN A 43 7.74 1.00 -7.18
CA ASN A 43 8.86 0.18 -7.62
C ASN A 43 9.91 0.01 -6.52
N VAL A 44 10.22 1.08 -5.78
CA VAL A 44 11.13 1.01 -4.62
C VAL A 44 10.52 0.13 -3.53
N LEU A 45 9.26 0.35 -3.14
CA LEU A 45 8.60 -0.42 -2.08
C LEU A 45 8.40 -1.90 -2.43
N ARG A 46 8.37 -2.25 -3.73
CA ARG A 46 8.32 -3.62 -4.23
C ARG A 46 9.67 -4.35 -4.20
N ASP A 47 10.76 -3.64 -3.91
CA ASP A 47 12.08 -4.26 -3.78
C ASP A 47 12.06 -5.32 -2.66
N GLU A 48 12.54 -6.52 -2.98
CA GLU A 48 12.51 -7.68 -2.08
C GLU A 48 13.33 -7.45 -0.81
N SER A 49 14.37 -6.60 -0.84
CA SER A 49 15.14 -6.26 0.35
C SER A 49 14.35 -5.35 1.29
N LEU A 50 13.51 -4.46 0.75
CA LEU A 50 12.63 -3.61 1.53
C LEU A 50 11.44 -4.38 2.09
N LYS A 51 10.81 -5.26 1.30
CA LYS A 51 9.75 -6.15 1.79
C LYS A 51 10.20 -6.96 3.01
N LYS A 52 11.38 -7.59 2.95
CA LYS A 52 11.93 -8.34 4.09
C LYS A 52 12.17 -7.48 5.32
N LYS A 53 12.58 -6.21 5.14
CA LYS A 53 12.71 -5.27 6.24
C LYS A 53 11.35 -4.93 6.84
N PHE A 54 10.34 -4.71 6.01
CA PHE A 54 8.97 -4.48 6.47
C PHE A 54 8.38 -5.69 7.21
N GLU A 55 8.64 -6.91 6.73
CA GLU A 55 8.26 -8.15 7.44
C GLU A 55 8.93 -8.25 8.82
N SER A 56 10.17 -7.77 8.95
CA SER A 56 10.91 -7.73 10.22
C SER A 56 10.50 -6.61 11.17
N LEU A 57 9.71 -5.63 10.74
CA LEU A 57 9.22 -4.57 11.61
C LEU A 57 8.27 -5.14 12.64
N ASP A 58 8.38 -4.71 13.89
CA ASP A 58 7.45 -5.07 14.97
C ASP A 58 6.20 -4.19 14.93
N VAL A 59 5.49 -4.23 13.79
CA VAL A 59 4.23 -3.53 13.52
C VAL A 59 3.07 -4.51 13.43
N VAL A 60 1.87 -4.04 13.79
CA VAL A 60 0.63 -4.82 13.66
C VAL A 60 0.30 -4.99 12.18
N ALA A 61 0.07 -6.23 11.75
CA ALA A 61 -0.34 -6.54 10.38
C ALA A 61 -1.85 -6.80 10.29
N PRO A 62 -2.47 -6.62 9.10
CA PRO A 62 -1.86 -6.04 7.91
C PRO A 62 -1.67 -4.53 8.07
N PHE A 63 -0.63 -3.98 7.43
CA PHE A 63 -0.44 -2.53 7.36
C PHE A 63 -0.21 -2.10 5.92
N SER A 64 -0.64 -0.88 5.61
CA SER A 64 -0.47 -0.26 4.29
C SER A 64 0.46 0.93 4.37
N VAL A 65 1.26 1.13 3.33
CA VAL A 65 2.00 2.36 3.10
C VAL A 65 1.19 3.20 2.11
N VAL A 66 0.79 4.38 2.55
CA VAL A 66 -0.11 5.27 1.82
C VAL A 66 0.63 6.54 1.45
N LEU A 67 0.45 7.01 0.22
CA LEU A 67 0.91 8.32 -0.21
C LEU A 67 -0.15 9.36 0.17
N VAL A 68 0.26 10.39 0.89
CA VAL A 68 -0.63 11.47 1.35
C VAL A 68 -0.21 12.81 0.76
N ASN A 69 -1.17 13.73 0.64
CA ASN A 69 -0.91 15.11 0.23
C ASN A 69 -0.44 15.98 1.42
N GLU A 70 -0.27 17.28 1.18
CA GLU A 70 0.16 18.26 2.20
C GLU A 70 -0.85 18.39 3.36
N ASP A 71 -2.12 18.09 3.12
CA ASP A 71 -3.22 18.11 4.09
C ASP A 71 -3.43 16.75 4.79
N GLN A 72 -2.48 15.80 4.63
CA GLN A 72 -2.55 14.41 5.11
C GLN A 72 -3.71 13.59 4.54
N GLU A 73 -4.35 14.04 3.46
CA GLU A 73 -5.38 13.26 2.79
C GLU A 73 -4.72 12.17 1.93
N PRO A 74 -5.24 10.94 1.96
CA PRO A 74 -4.71 9.84 1.17
C PRO A 74 -4.92 10.10 -0.32
N ILE A 75 -3.82 10.05 -1.08
CA ILE A 75 -3.82 10.13 -2.54
C ILE A 75 -3.95 8.71 -3.12
N GLU A 76 -3.06 7.80 -2.70
CA GLU A 76 -2.96 6.45 -3.27
C GLU A 76 -2.37 5.46 -2.26
N ASP A 77 -2.90 4.24 -2.24
CA ASP A 77 -2.28 3.11 -1.53
C ASP A 77 -1.09 2.55 -2.35
N LEU A 78 0.12 2.64 -1.80
CA LEU A 78 1.34 2.22 -2.49
C LEU A 78 1.57 0.72 -2.40
N ILE A 79 1.46 0.16 -1.19
CA ILE A 79 1.61 -1.26 -0.92
C ILE A 79 0.87 -1.64 0.37
N THR A 80 0.32 -2.85 0.40
CA THR A 80 -0.20 -3.49 1.61
C THR A 80 0.68 -4.69 1.94
N ILE A 81 1.11 -4.77 3.19
CA ILE A 81 1.98 -5.81 3.71
C ILE A 81 1.18 -6.59 4.73
N ASP A 82 0.91 -7.84 4.39
CA ASP A 82 0.25 -8.81 5.25
C ASP A 82 1.28 -9.80 5.75
N LYS A 83 1.33 -10.04 7.07
CA LYS A 83 2.22 -11.02 7.70
C LYS A 83 1.61 -12.41 7.72
N ASP A 84 0.36 -12.55 7.29
CA ASP A 84 -0.37 -13.80 7.44
C ASP A 84 0.03 -14.82 6.37
N ILE A 85 0.89 -15.77 6.77
CA ILE A 85 0.67 -17.15 6.33
C ILE A 85 -0.47 -17.68 7.20
N ILE A 86 -1.71 -17.54 6.73
CA ILE A 86 -2.84 -18.19 7.39
C ILE A 86 -2.68 -19.70 7.18
N PHE A 87 -2.27 -20.42 8.24
CA PHE A 87 -2.40 -21.88 8.26
C PHE A 87 -3.87 -22.22 8.45
N LEU A 88 -4.60 -22.20 7.33
CA LEU A 88 -5.99 -22.63 7.27
C LEU A 88 -6.05 -24.15 7.41
N ASP A 89 -6.95 -24.65 8.25
CA ASP A 89 -7.25 -26.07 8.28
C ASP A 89 -8.03 -26.47 7.00
N ASP A 90 -7.86 -27.71 6.54
CA ASP A 90 -8.48 -28.22 5.31
C ASP A 90 -10.03 -28.16 5.33
N GLU A 91 -10.64 -28.22 6.52
CA GLU A 91 -12.09 -28.15 6.73
C GLU A 91 -12.59 -26.70 6.59
N PHE A 92 -11.84 -25.72 7.09
CA PHE A 92 -12.13 -24.30 6.92
C PHE A 92 -12.06 -23.88 5.44
N ILE A 93 -11.03 -24.31 4.69
CA ILE A 93 -10.91 -24.02 3.25
C ILE A 93 -12.11 -24.58 2.49
N LYS A 94 -12.50 -25.84 2.75
CA LYS A 94 -13.65 -26.48 2.09
C LYS A 94 -14.97 -25.79 2.40
N LYS A 95 -15.14 -25.31 3.64
CA LYS A 95 -16.35 -24.58 4.03
C LYS A 95 -16.40 -23.22 3.33
N MET A 96 -15.28 -22.53 3.23
CA MET A 96 -15.18 -21.24 2.53
C MET A 96 -15.43 -21.39 1.02
N ASP A 97 -14.87 -22.42 0.39
CA ASP A 97 -15.11 -22.74 -1.03
C ASP A 97 -16.61 -22.93 -1.30
N LYS A 98 -17.28 -23.70 -0.44
CA LYS A 98 -18.73 -23.89 -0.52
C LYS A 98 -19.52 -22.60 -0.32
N GLU A 99 -19.16 -21.77 0.66
CA GLU A 99 -19.85 -20.50 0.91
C GLU A 99 -19.66 -19.50 -0.24
N LEU A 100 -18.51 -19.53 -0.93
CA LEU A 100 -18.25 -18.74 -2.13
C LEU A 100 -19.05 -19.23 -3.33
N ASP A 101 -19.16 -20.54 -3.54
CA ASP A 101 -20.02 -21.12 -4.58
C ASP A 101 -21.49 -20.76 -4.35
N ASP A 102 -22.00 -20.93 -3.12
CA ASP A 102 -23.37 -20.57 -2.74
C ASP A 102 -23.64 -19.06 -2.96
N PHE A 103 -22.66 -18.20 -2.65
CA PHE A 103 -22.75 -16.77 -2.90
C PHE A 103 -22.79 -16.45 -4.40
N PHE A 104 -21.93 -17.09 -5.20
CA PHE A 104 -21.87 -16.88 -6.64
C PHE A 104 -23.15 -17.36 -7.34
N GLU A 105 -23.68 -18.52 -6.96
CA GLU A 105 -24.96 -19.01 -7.47
C GLU A 105 -26.11 -18.06 -7.14
N LYS A 106 -26.14 -17.54 -5.91
CA LYS A 106 -27.14 -16.56 -5.49
C LYS A 106 -27.03 -15.27 -6.30
N LEU A 107 -25.82 -14.76 -6.49
CA LEU A 107 -25.56 -13.56 -7.28
C LEU A 107 -26.01 -13.73 -8.75
N MET A 108 -25.69 -14.88 -9.36
CA MET A 108 -26.11 -15.20 -10.73
C MET A 108 -27.63 -15.46 -10.85
N SER A 109 -28.27 -15.90 -9.77
CA SER A 109 -29.73 -16.07 -9.73
C SER A 109 -30.49 -14.75 -9.62
N ASP A 110 -29.89 -13.74 -9.00
CA ASP A 110 -30.46 -12.39 -8.85
C ASP A 110 -30.34 -11.54 -10.14
N VAL A 111 -29.52 -11.96 -11.11
CA VAL A 111 -29.32 -11.29 -12.42
C VAL A 111 -30.25 -11.83 -13.53
N LYS A 112 -31.28 -12.62 -13.17
CA LYS A 112 -32.30 -13.12 -14.12
C LYS A 112 -33.66 -12.43 -13.99
#